data_AF-A0A2V6JKV5-F1
#
_entry.id   AF-A0A2V6JKV5-F1
#
_cell.length_a   1.000
_cell.length_b   1.000
_cell.length_c   1.000
_cell.angle_alpha   90.00
_cell.angle_beta   90.00
_cell.angle_gamma   90.00
#
_symmetry.space_group_name_H-M   'P 1'
#
loop_
_entity.id
_entity.type
_entity.pdbx_description
1 polymer ?
#
loop_
_entity_poly.entity_id
_entity_poly.type
_entity_poly.pdbx_seq_one_letter_code
_entity_poly.pdbx_strand_id
1 'polypeptide(L)'
;RLYFYDAMGAQFEVTDYAATGSGSPAVRGILYYENNWGDKKLQELNEEEAVAIALRALDTAAEADTSTGGVDRSGKIFPLIKIVSREGIITLPEEKISEIFKQKVA
;
A
#
# COMPACT_ATOMS: atom_id res chain seq x y z
N ARG A 1 -14.54 1.25 -3.36
CA ARG A 1 -14.53 2.70 -3.67
C ARG A 1 -13.62 3.37 -2.66
N LEU A 2 -12.83 4.36 -3.10
CA LEU A 2 -11.92 5.11 -2.25
C LEU A 2 -12.42 6.55 -2.16
N TYR A 3 -12.39 7.10 -0.94
CA TYR A 3 -12.78 8.48 -0.69
C TYR A 3 -11.66 9.17 0.08
N PHE A 4 -11.29 10.36 -0.37
CA PHE A 4 -10.38 11.26 0.31
C PHE A 4 -11.18 12.38 0.97
N TYR A 5 -10.76 12.80 2.16
CA TYR A 5 -11.36 13.90 2.90
C TYR A 5 -10.29 14.95 3.19
N ASP A 6 -10.59 16.22 2.95
CA ASP A 6 -9.75 17.32 3.41
C ASP A 6 -10.06 17.71 4.87
N ALA A 7 -9.27 18.62 5.43
CA ALA A 7 -9.42 19.09 6.80
C ALA A 7 -10.74 19.85 7.07
N MET A 8 -11.42 20.32 6.02
CA MET A 8 -12.71 21.01 6.11
C MET A 8 -13.90 20.07 5.90
N GLY A 9 -13.65 18.79 5.62
CA GLY A 9 -14.66 17.76 5.42
C GLY A 9 -15.14 17.62 3.97
N ALA A 10 -14.48 18.23 2.99
CA ALA A 10 -14.80 18.01 1.59
C ALA A 10 -14.42 16.58 1.20
N GLN A 11 -15.34 15.91 0.50
CA GLN A 11 -15.19 14.52 0.07
C GLN A 11 -14.87 14.45 -1.42
N PHE A 12 -13.87 13.64 -1.77
CA PHE A 12 -13.47 13.39 -3.15
C PHE A 12 -13.44 11.88 -3.40
N GLU A 13 -14.19 11.40 -4.40
CA GLU A 13 -14.06 10.01 -4.86
C GLU A 13 -12.80 9.89 -5.71
N VAL A 14 -11.95 8.91 -5.38
CA VAL A 14 -10.70 8.63 -6.10
C VAL A 14 -10.81 7.25 -6.73
N THR A 15 -10.32 7.11 -7.96
CA THR A 15 -10.59 5.91 -8.78
C THR A 15 -9.66 4.76 -8.45
N ASP A 16 -8.35 4.99 -8.42
CA ASP A 16 -7.39 3.87 -8.51
C ASP A 16 -6.61 3.63 -7.22
N TYR A 17 -6.24 4.70 -6.51
CA TYR A 17 -5.47 4.62 -5.27
C TYR A 17 -5.54 5.93 -4.47
N ALA A 18 -5.29 5.84 -3.17
CA ALA A 18 -5.16 7.00 -2.29
C ALA A 18 -4.09 6.73 -1.22
N ALA A 19 -3.37 7.77 -0.81
CA ALA A 19 -2.42 7.70 0.29
C ALA A 19 -2.41 9.02 1.08
N THR A 20 -2.30 8.91 2.40
CA THR A 20 -2.31 10.03 3.37
C THR A 20 -1.14 9.89 4.36
N GLY A 21 -0.83 10.96 5.09
CA GLY A 21 0.32 11.00 6.02
C GLY A 21 1.60 11.55 5.39
N SER A 22 2.67 11.63 6.17
CA SER A 22 3.94 12.27 5.79
C SER A 22 4.63 11.58 4.61
N GLY A 23 4.62 10.24 4.56
CA GLY A 23 5.17 9.45 3.44
C GLY A 23 4.27 9.39 2.19
N SER A 24 3.06 9.97 2.23
CA SER A 24 2.11 9.87 1.12
C SER A 24 2.59 10.43 -0.22
N PRO A 25 3.42 11.49 -0.32
CA PRO A 25 3.93 11.95 -1.60
C PRO A 25 4.73 10.88 -2.34
N ALA A 26 5.59 10.13 -1.63
CA ALA A 26 6.37 9.04 -2.21
C ALA A 26 5.47 7.89 -2.66
N VAL A 27 4.55 7.44 -1.80
CA VAL A 27 3.58 6.38 -2.12
C VAL A 27 2.74 6.75 -3.35
N ARG A 28 2.21 7.99 -3.43
CA ARG A 28 1.43 8.44 -4.59
C ARG A 28 2.26 8.43 -5.87
N GLY A 29 3.54 8.80 -5.82
CA GLY A 29 4.44 8.75 -6.97
C GLY A 29 4.66 7.33 -7.47
N ILE A 30 4.88 6.37 -6.56
CA ILE A 30 5.08 4.95 -6.88
C ILE A 30 3.80 4.36 -7.48
N LEU A 31 2.64 4.56 -6.85
CA LEU A 31 1.37 4.06 -7.36
C LEU A 31 0.97 4.71 -8.68
N TYR A 32 1.30 6.00 -8.88
CA TYR A 32 1.14 6.65 -10.18
C TYR A 32 2.00 5.97 -11.24
N TYR A 33 3.25 5.66 -10.91
CA TYR A 33 4.16 5.00 -11.84
C TYR A 33 3.65 3.60 -12.21
N GLU A 34 3.38 2.76 -11.21
CA GLU A 34 2.87 1.40 -11.40
C GLU A 34 1.56 1.39 -12.21
N ASN A 35 0.65 2.32 -11.93
CA ASN A 35 -0.63 2.37 -12.65
C ASN A 35 -0.50 2.86 -14.10
N ASN A 36 0.55 3.58 -14.47
CA ASN A 36 0.70 4.14 -15.82
C ASN A 36 1.71 3.38 -16.69
N TRP A 37 2.76 2.85 -16.06
CA TRP A 37 3.91 2.26 -16.73
C TRP A 37 4.34 0.91 -16.13
N GLY A 38 3.68 0.43 -15.07
CA GLY A 38 3.88 -0.93 -14.58
C GLY A 38 3.29 -1.98 -15.54
N ASP A 39 3.58 -3.25 -15.27
CA ASP A 39 3.17 -4.37 -16.12
C ASP A 39 1.64 -4.51 -16.27
N LYS A 40 0.90 -4.11 -15.24
CA LYS A 40 -0.57 -4.20 -15.16
C LYS A 40 -1.13 -2.94 -14.50
N LYS A 41 -2.35 -2.55 -14.88
CA LYS A 41 -3.08 -1.51 -14.13
C LYS A 41 -3.35 -1.99 -12.72
N LEU A 42 -3.42 -1.07 -11.74
CA LEU A 42 -3.65 -1.46 -10.34
C LEU A 42 -4.95 -2.25 -10.14
N GLN A 43 -5.98 -1.95 -10.94
CA GLN A 43 -7.26 -2.66 -10.93
C GLN A 43 -7.22 -4.10 -11.47
N GLU A 44 -6.13 -4.48 -12.15
CA GLU A 44 -5.93 -5.81 -12.77
C GLU A 44 -5.04 -6.70 -11.91
N LEU A 45 -4.50 -6.15 -10.81
CA LEU A 45 -3.66 -6.89 -9.88
C LEU A 45 -4.48 -7.88 -9.07
N ASN A 46 -3.92 -9.05 -8.85
CA ASN A 46 -4.44 -9.94 -7.81
C ASN A 46 -4.03 -9.44 -6.41
N GLU A 47 -4.58 -10.07 -5.36
CA GLU A 47 -4.33 -9.68 -3.97
C GLU A 47 -2.83 -9.70 -3.60
N GLU A 48 -2.09 -10.74 -3.98
CA GLU A 48 -0.67 -10.84 -3.66
C GLU A 48 0.17 -9.77 -4.36
N GLU A 49 -0.17 -9.46 -5.63
CA GLU A 49 0.47 -8.39 -6.40
C GLU A 49 0.19 -7.01 -5.76
N ALA A 50 -1.06 -6.75 -5.36
CA ALA A 50 -1.44 -5.51 -4.70
C ALA A 50 -0.74 -5.34 -3.35
N VAL A 51 -0.66 -6.42 -2.56
CA VAL A 51 0.07 -6.45 -1.28
C VAL A 51 1.56 -6.20 -1.50
N ALA A 52 2.18 -6.82 -2.50
CA ALA A 52 3.59 -6.62 -2.82
C ALA A 52 3.90 -5.17 -3.19
N ILE A 53 3.05 -4.52 -4.01
CA ILE A 53 3.20 -3.10 -4.35
C ILE A 53 3.02 -2.21 -3.13
N ALA A 54 2.03 -2.47 -2.28
CA ALA A 54 1.82 -1.72 -1.04
C ALA A 54 3.04 -1.80 -0.12
N LEU A 55 3.61 -2.99 0.06
CA LEU A 55 4.82 -3.20 0.86
C LEU A 55 6.02 -2.45 0.29
N ARG A 56 6.29 -2.57 -1.02
CA ARG A 56 7.38 -1.82 -1.69
C ARG A 56 7.20 -0.31 -1.55
N ALA A 57 5.97 0.18 -1.72
CA ALA A 57 5.68 1.60 -1.65
C ALA A 57 5.89 2.16 -0.24
N LEU A 58 5.46 1.43 0.80
CA LEU A 58 5.69 1.82 2.19
C LEU A 58 7.16 1.73 2.60
N ASP A 59 7.88 0.68 2.19
CA ASP A 59 9.32 0.53 2.45
C ASP A 59 10.12 1.66 1.78
N THR A 60 9.76 2.01 0.54
CA THR A 60 10.39 3.13 -0.19
C THR A 60 10.06 4.48 0.46
N ALA A 61 8.82 4.68 0.92
CA ALA A 61 8.45 5.92 1.60
C ALA A 61 9.22 6.13 2.90
N ALA A 62 9.49 5.05 3.64
CA ALA A 62 10.27 5.09 4.88
C ALA A 62 11.73 5.53 4.68
N GLU A 63 12.31 5.28 3.52
CA GLU A 63 13.68 5.74 3.20
C GLU A 63 13.77 7.27 3.11
N ALA A 64 12.72 7.92 2.60
CA ALA A 64 12.69 9.36 2.36
C ALA A 64 11.99 10.17 3.48
N ASP A 65 11.18 9.52 4.32
CA ASP A 65 10.42 10.16 5.40
C ASP A 65 10.63 9.44 6.73
N THR A 66 11.37 10.08 7.65
CA THR A 66 11.70 9.53 8.97
C THR A 66 10.48 9.30 9.88
N SER A 67 9.32 9.89 9.55
CA SER A 67 8.07 9.66 10.27
C SER A 67 7.28 8.46 9.75
N THR A 68 7.72 7.84 8.64
CA THR A 68 7.12 6.64 8.07
C THR A 68 7.97 5.42 8.44
N GLY A 69 7.40 4.51 9.23
CA GLY A 69 8.04 3.23 9.54
C GLY A 69 7.95 2.26 8.36
N GLY A 70 9.10 1.84 7.85
CA GLY A 70 9.21 0.80 6.81
C GLY A 70 9.02 -0.61 7.37
N VAL A 71 9.49 -1.62 6.63
CA VAL A 71 9.48 -3.01 7.11
C VAL A 71 10.73 -3.26 7.95
N ASP A 72 10.57 -3.58 9.25
CA ASP A 72 11.68 -4.09 10.05
C ASP A 72 11.87 -5.58 9.77
N ARG A 73 12.80 -5.88 8.85
CA ARG A 73 13.13 -7.23 8.40
C ARG A 73 13.75 -8.09 9.52
N SER A 74 14.42 -7.45 10.47
CA SER A 74 15.12 -8.14 11.57
C SER A 74 14.16 -8.43 12.72
N GLY A 75 13.32 -7.45 13.07
CA GLY A 75 12.28 -7.56 14.09
C GLY A 75 11.00 -8.28 13.62
N LYS A 76 10.90 -8.59 12.31
CA LYS A 76 9.68 -9.13 11.66
C LYS A 76 8.45 -8.25 11.87
N ILE A 77 8.64 -6.94 11.86
CA ILE A 77 7.53 -5.98 12.01
C ILE A 77 7.11 -5.52 10.62
N PHE A 78 5.86 -5.80 10.27
CA PHE A 78 5.27 -5.50 8.97
C PHE A 78 4.09 -4.51 9.10
N PRO A 79 3.77 -3.76 8.03
CA PRO A 79 2.55 -2.97 7.98
C PRO A 79 1.29 -3.82 8.18
N LEU A 80 0.27 -3.24 8.82
CA LEU A 80 -1.05 -3.85 8.89
C LEU A 80 -1.76 -3.72 7.55
N ILE A 81 -2.21 -4.85 6.98
CA ILE A 81 -2.95 -4.88 5.72
C ILE A 81 -4.37 -5.37 5.96
N LYS A 82 -5.35 -4.68 5.36
CA LYS A 82 -6.75 -5.11 5.33
C LYS A 82 -7.22 -5.28 3.90
N ILE A 83 -7.92 -6.37 3.64
CA ILE A 83 -8.58 -6.63 2.36
C ILE A 83 -10.07 -6.40 2.56
N VAL A 84 -10.66 -5.65 1.64
CA VAL A 84 -12.10 -5.34 1.63
C VAL A 84 -12.70 -5.98 0.39
N SER A 85 -13.59 -6.95 0.59
CA SER A 85 -14.26 -7.70 -0.47
C SER A 85 -15.76 -7.79 -0.23
N ARG A 86 -16.47 -8.56 -1.07
CA ARG A 86 -17.92 -8.80 -0.88
C ARG A 86 -18.21 -9.63 0.37
N GLU A 87 -17.24 -10.42 0.80
CA GLU A 87 -17.30 -11.31 1.96
C GLU A 87 -17.04 -10.54 3.27
N GLY A 88 -16.56 -9.30 3.20
CA GLY A 88 -16.34 -8.41 4.34
C GLY A 88 -14.95 -7.81 4.36
N ILE A 89 -14.47 -7.51 5.57
CA ILE A 89 -13.14 -6.96 5.82
C ILE A 89 -12.32 -8.00 6.56
N ILE A 90 -11.18 -8.38 6.00
CA ILE A 90 -10.22 -9.26 6.66
C ILE A 90 -8.95 -8.49 6.98
N THR A 91 -8.34 -8.77 8.13
CA THR A 91 -6.96 -8.37 8.41
C THR A 91 -6.07 -9.50 7.90
N LEU A 92 -5.13 -9.18 7.03
CA LEU A 92 -4.24 -10.19 6.47
C LEU A 92 -3.28 -10.70 7.58
N PRO A 93 -3.13 -12.02 7.75
CA PRO A 93 -2.21 -12.56 8.75
C PRO A 93 -0.76 -12.15 8.49
N GLU A 94 -0.01 -11.86 9.56
CA GLU A 94 1.40 -11.45 9.47
C GLU A 94 2.25 -12.48 8.74
N GLU A 95 1.96 -13.78 8.92
CA GLU A 95 2.66 -14.86 8.24
C GLU A 95 2.54 -14.74 6.71
N LYS A 96 1.35 -14.36 6.22
CA LYS A 96 1.10 -14.19 4.79
C LYS A 96 1.80 -12.94 4.24
N ILE A 97 1.79 -11.85 5.01
CA ILE A 97 2.53 -10.62 4.66
C ILE A 97 4.03 -10.92 4.60
N SER A 98 4.57 -11.66 5.57
CA SER A 98 5.97 -12.06 5.63
C SER A 98 6.36 -12.97 4.45
N GLU A 99 5.50 -13.91 4.08
CA GLU A 99 5.70 -14.76 2.91
C GLU A 99 5.78 -13.94 1.62
N ILE A 100 4.81 -13.07 1.38
CA ILE A 100 4.78 -12.20 0.19
C ILE A 100 6.01 -11.30 0.16
N PHE A 101 6.37 -10.70 1.29
CA PHE A 101 7.56 -9.85 1.39
C PHE A 101 8.83 -10.58 0.96
N LYS A 102 9.04 -11.80 1.47
CA LYS A 102 10.23 -12.62 1.11
C LYS A 102 10.25 -13.07 -0.34
N GLN A 103 9.09 -13.31 -0.95
CA GLN A 103 9.01 -13.84 -2.32
C GLN A 103 9.03 -12.74 -3.38
N LYS A 104 8.52 -11.55 -3.05
CA LYS A 104 8.21 -10.50 -4.04
C LYS A 104 8.88 -9.16 -3.74
N VAL A 105 9.42 -8.93 -2.55
CA VAL A 105 9.98 -7.61 -2.17
C VAL A 105 11.46 -7.69 -1.84
N ALA A 106 11.87 -8.67 -1.02
CA ALA A 106 13.25 -8.88 -0.58
C ALA A 106 14.11 -9.62 -1.60
#